data_AF-A0A098MCA8-F1
#
_entry.id   AF-A0A098MCA8-F1
#
_cell.length_a   1.000
_cell.length_b   1.000
_cell.length_c   1.000
_cell.angle_alpha   90.00
_cell.angle_beta   90.00
_cell.angle_gamma   90.00
#
_symmetry.space_group_name_H-M   'P 1'
#
loop_
_entity.id
_entity.type
_entity.pdbx_description
1 polymer ?
#
loop_
_entity_poly.entity_id
_entity_poly.type
_entity_poly.pdbx_seq_one_letter_code
_entity_poly.pdbx_strand_id
1 'polypeptide(L)'
;MRLRSLTGPIVAVLLPIICFVMLRRQPSWDNSFVAPRGHFYIVSFVALLAVVIAFTVGTAGRRVRNIKVSFLALSFISLAEMFMIHGLSTPDFLLHANHLPGISAPLSVLMATFWLWLSSLPSDYRLIGYLSRHEKYLLPVWALTLGAVGAFSAVSSII
;
A
#
# COMPACT_ATOMS: atom_id res chain seq x y z
N MET A 1 -10.27 4.06 -30.54
CA MET A 1 -9.16 4.56 -29.69
C MET A 1 -7.96 4.83 -30.59
N ARG A 2 -7.34 6.01 -30.55
CA ARG A 2 -6.17 6.31 -31.41
C ARG A 2 -4.96 5.55 -30.86
N LEU A 3 -4.17 4.87 -31.70
CA LEU A 3 -2.98 4.10 -31.29
C LEU A 3 -2.06 4.86 -30.32
N ARG A 4 -1.96 6.19 -30.50
CA ARG A 4 -1.17 7.08 -29.64
C ARG A 4 -1.61 7.06 -28.16
N SER A 5 -2.89 6.82 -27.85
CA SER A 5 -3.39 6.77 -26.46
C SER A 5 -3.02 5.47 -25.73
N LEU A 6 -2.59 4.43 -26.46
CA LEU A 6 -2.19 3.14 -25.87
C LEU A 6 -0.68 3.05 -25.61
N THR A 7 0.11 3.96 -26.20
CA THR A 7 1.57 3.96 -26.05
C THR A 7 2.01 4.04 -24.58
N GLY A 8 1.43 4.96 -23.80
CA GLY A 8 1.74 5.13 -22.38
C GLY A 8 1.49 3.86 -21.55
N PRO A 9 0.27 3.28 -21.54
CA PRO A 9 -0.01 2.04 -20.84
C PRO A 9 0.87 0.86 -21.28
N ILE A 10 1.10 0.71 -22.59
CA ILE A 10 1.95 -0.36 -23.12
C ILE A 10 3.39 -0.21 -22.61
N VAL A 11 3.96 1.00 -22.67
CA VAL A 11 5.30 1.27 -22.15
C VAL A 11 5.36 1.03 -20.64
N ALA A 12 4.37 1.50 -19.88
CA ALA A 12 4.32 1.33 -18.43
C ALA A 12 4.29 -0.16 -17.99
N VAL A 13 3.69 -1.04 -18.80
CA VAL A 13 3.65 -2.48 -18.54
C VAL A 13 4.90 -3.19 -19.07
N LEU A 14 5.30 -2.92 -20.31
CA LEU A 14 6.40 -3.66 -20.95
C LEU A 14 7.77 -3.25 -20.40
N LEU A 15 7.98 -1.98 -20.06
CA LEU A 15 9.28 -1.50 -19.62
C LEU A 15 9.79 -2.21 -18.35
N PRO A 16 9.02 -2.32 -17.24
CA PRO A 16 9.46 -3.07 -16.06
C PRO A 16 9.74 -4.55 -16.35
N ILE A 17 8.92 -5.19 -17.19
CA ILE A 17 9.08 -6.60 -17.57
C ILE A 17 10.37 -6.80 -18.38
N ILE A 18 10.63 -5.93 -19.36
CA ILE A 18 11.86 -5.98 -20.16
C ILE A 18 13.08 -5.77 -19.26
N CYS A 19 13.06 -4.74 -18.39
CA CYS A 19 14.15 -4.49 -17.43
C CYS A 19 14.40 -5.70 -16.52
N PHE A 20 13.33 -6.31 -15.98
CA PHE A 20 13.43 -7.50 -15.14
C PHE A 20 14.07 -8.68 -15.89
N VAL A 21 13.61 -8.96 -17.12
CA VAL A 21 14.17 -10.04 -17.95
C VAL A 21 15.64 -9.77 -18.30
N MET A 22 16.01 -8.51 -18.57
CA MET A 22 17.39 -8.13 -18.85
C MET A 22 18.31 -8.34 -17.63
N LEU A 23 17.89 -7.87 -16.44
CA LEU A 23 18.63 -8.10 -15.19
C LEU A 23 18.81 -9.59 -14.91
N ARG A 24 17.74 -10.39 -15.07
CA ARG A 24 17.80 -11.84 -14.85
C ARG A 24 18.74 -12.57 -15.83
N ARG A 25 18.93 -12.04 -17.04
CA ARG A 25 19.83 -12.61 -18.06
C ARG A 25 21.28 -12.20 -17.88
N GLN A 26 21.55 -11.12 -17.16
CA GLN A 26 22.90 -10.61 -16.92
C GLN A 26 23.17 -10.53 -15.41
N PRO A 27 23.60 -11.65 -14.78
CA PRO A 27 23.82 -11.71 -13.33
C PRO A 27 24.82 -10.68 -12.80
N SER A 28 25.76 -10.24 -13.64
CA SER A 28 26.73 -9.19 -13.27
C SER A 28 26.08 -7.81 -13.01
N TRP A 29 24.85 -7.60 -13.47
CA TRP A 29 24.06 -6.40 -13.20
C TRP A 29 23.15 -6.55 -11.97
N ASP A 30 22.95 -7.78 -11.48
CA ASP A 30 22.07 -8.11 -10.34
C ASP A 30 22.90 -8.39 -9.08
N ASN A 31 23.71 -7.40 -8.68
CA ASN A 31 24.53 -7.50 -7.47
C ASN A 31 23.66 -7.38 -6.23
N SER A 32 23.80 -8.31 -5.28
CA SER A 32 23.04 -8.31 -4.04
C SER A 32 23.55 -7.25 -3.06
N PHE A 33 22.76 -6.20 -2.86
CA PHE A 33 23.02 -5.23 -1.79
C PHE A 33 22.30 -5.65 -0.52
N VAL A 34 23.02 -6.28 0.41
CA VAL A 34 22.48 -6.79 1.67
C VAL A 34 22.67 -5.74 2.76
N ALA A 35 21.63 -4.95 3.04
CA ALA A 35 21.63 -3.98 4.13
C ALA A 35 20.36 -4.09 5.00
N PRO A 36 20.17 -5.19 5.76
CA PRO A 36 18.90 -5.48 6.42
C PRO A 36 18.47 -4.38 7.39
N ARG A 37 19.41 -3.84 8.19
CA ARG A 37 19.11 -2.76 9.15
C ARG A 37 18.74 -1.47 8.46
N GLY A 38 19.50 -1.07 7.43
CA GLY A 38 19.20 0.13 6.65
C GLY A 38 17.85 0.01 5.94
N HIS A 39 17.58 -1.15 5.34
CA HIS A 39 16.31 -1.46 4.69
C HIS A 39 15.14 -1.33 5.67
N PHE A 40 15.24 -1.93 6.86
CA PHE A 40 14.23 -1.82 7.91
C PHE A 40 13.92 -0.37 8.27
N TYR A 41 14.92 0.43 8.68
CA TYR A 41 14.67 1.80 9.12
C TYR A 41 14.12 2.70 8.02
N ILE A 42 14.68 2.62 6.80
CA ILE A 42 14.25 3.45 5.67
C ILE A 42 12.82 3.09 5.28
N VAL A 43 12.52 1.80 5.12
CA VAL A 43 11.19 1.35 4.68
C VAL A 43 10.13 1.65 5.75
N SER A 44 10.41 1.42 7.03
CA SER A 44 9.48 1.76 8.11
C SER A 44 9.21 3.26 8.18
N PHE A 45 10.24 4.10 8.05
CA PHE A 45 10.08 5.56 8.04
C PHE A 45 9.28 6.05 6.84
N VAL A 46 9.59 5.56 5.64
CA VAL A 46 8.87 5.91 4.41
C VAL A 46 7.42 5.42 4.46
N ALA A 47 7.16 4.24 5.01
CA ALA A 47 5.80 3.74 5.21
C ALA A 47 5.01 4.64 6.17
N LEU A 48 5.61 5.06 7.29
CA LEU A 48 4.96 6.01 8.22
C LEU A 48 4.64 7.33 7.54
N LEU A 49 5.59 7.88 6.78
CA LEU A 49 5.38 9.10 6.02
C LEU A 49 4.29 8.93 4.96
N ALA A 50 4.22 7.77 4.30
CA ALA A 50 3.17 7.45 3.34
C ALA A 50 1.79 7.42 4.00
N VAL A 51 1.65 6.88 5.22
CA VAL A 51 0.39 6.95 5.99
C VAL A 51 -0.02 8.39 6.26
N VAL A 52 0.91 9.23 6.74
CA VAL A 52 0.65 10.65 7.02
C VAL A 52 0.24 11.40 5.76
N ILE A 53 0.97 11.22 4.65
CA ILE A 53 0.66 11.86 3.36
C ILE A 53 -0.68 11.36 2.83
N ALA A 54 -0.93 10.05 2.82
CA ALA A 54 -2.20 9.50 2.35
C ALA A 54 -3.37 10.00 3.18
N PHE A 55 -3.21 10.08 4.51
CA PHE A 55 -4.24 10.63 5.40
C PHE A 55 -4.53 12.11 5.12
N THR A 56 -3.50 12.93 4.94
CA THR A 56 -3.65 14.36 4.60
C THR A 56 -4.27 14.56 3.20
N VAL A 57 -3.87 13.76 2.21
CA VAL A 57 -4.46 13.76 0.86
C VAL A 57 -5.92 13.32 0.90
N GLY A 58 -6.26 12.27 1.66
CA GLY A 58 -7.63 11.80 1.81
C GLY A 58 -8.53 12.82 2.51
N THR A 59 -8.02 13.50 3.54
CA THR A 59 -8.76 14.61 4.17
C THR A 59 -8.94 15.81 3.24
N ALA A 60 -7.95 16.13 2.40
CA ALA A 60 -8.09 17.14 1.34
C ALA A 60 -9.11 16.71 0.27
N GLY A 61 -9.07 15.45 -0.17
CA GLY A 61 -10.01 14.84 -1.12
C GLY A 61 -11.47 14.96 -0.66
N ARG A 62 -11.70 14.69 0.62
CA ARG A 62 -13.01 14.90 1.26
C ARG A 62 -13.46 16.36 1.21
N ARG A 63 -12.55 17.32 1.44
CA ARG A 63 -12.90 18.77 1.40
C ARG A 63 -13.36 19.21 0.01
N VAL A 64 -12.80 18.63 -1.05
CA VAL A 64 -13.21 18.88 -2.45
C VAL A 64 -14.35 17.96 -2.91
N ARG A 65 -14.97 17.20 -1.99
CA ARG A 65 -16.10 16.27 -2.23
C ARG A 65 -15.79 15.22 -3.32
N ASN A 66 -14.54 14.78 -3.38
CA ASN A 66 -14.11 13.77 -4.34
C ASN A 66 -13.76 12.46 -3.63
N ILE A 67 -14.77 11.58 -3.49
CA ILE A 67 -14.64 10.27 -2.84
C ILE A 67 -13.58 9.38 -3.48
N LYS A 68 -13.28 9.55 -4.77
CA LYS A 68 -12.24 8.76 -5.46
C LYS A 68 -10.86 9.04 -4.87
N VAL A 69 -10.59 10.29 -4.50
CA VAL A 69 -9.34 10.67 -3.81
C VAL A 69 -9.28 10.01 -2.43
N SER A 70 -10.41 9.91 -1.73
CA SER A 70 -10.49 9.21 -0.44
C SER A 70 -10.25 7.70 -0.58
N PHE A 71 -10.78 7.05 -1.62
CA PHE A 71 -10.46 5.64 -1.91
C PHE A 71 -8.99 5.44 -2.29
N LEU A 72 -8.41 6.35 -3.07
CA LEU A 72 -6.98 6.32 -3.37
C LEU A 72 -6.13 6.47 -2.10
N ALA A 73 -6.52 7.36 -1.19
CA ALA A 73 -5.87 7.50 0.11
C ALA A 73 -6.00 6.21 0.96
N LEU A 74 -7.18 5.60 1.02
CA LEU A 74 -7.39 4.33 1.72
C LEU A 74 -6.54 3.19 1.13
N SER A 75 -6.33 3.19 -0.19
CA SER A 75 -5.43 2.26 -0.87
C SER A 75 -3.99 2.38 -0.34
N PHE A 76 -3.45 3.61 -0.30
CA PHE A 76 -2.11 3.87 0.20
C PHE A 76 -1.95 3.65 1.71
N ILE A 77 -2.96 4.00 2.52
CA ILE A 77 -2.97 3.69 3.96
C ILE A 77 -2.93 2.18 4.18
N SER A 78 -3.79 1.43 3.48
CA SER A 78 -3.84 -0.04 3.59
C SER A 78 -2.51 -0.68 3.19
N LEU A 79 -1.92 -0.21 2.10
CA LEU A 79 -0.60 -0.67 1.67
C LEU A 79 0.44 -0.39 2.75
N ALA A 80 0.55 0.87 3.19
CA ALA A 80 1.62 1.32 4.07
C ALA A 80 1.54 0.73 5.48
N GLU A 81 0.36 0.66 6.10
CA GLU A 81 0.21 0.11 7.46
C GLU A 81 0.44 -1.40 7.48
N MET A 82 -0.11 -2.14 6.52
CA MET A 82 0.13 -3.58 6.43
C MET A 82 1.58 -3.91 6.06
N PHE A 83 2.21 -3.10 5.20
CA PHE A 83 3.63 -3.26 4.89
C PHE A 83 4.54 -2.88 6.07
N MET A 84 4.08 -1.98 6.95
CA MET A 84 4.76 -1.70 8.20
C MET A 84 4.73 -2.92 9.13
N ILE A 85 3.60 -3.62 9.24
CA ILE A 85 3.51 -4.89 9.99
C ILE A 85 4.50 -5.92 9.43
N HIS A 86 4.60 -6.02 8.10
CA HIS A 86 5.59 -6.88 7.43
C HIS A 86 7.01 -6.55 7.89
N GLY A 87 7.41 -5.28 7.79
CA GLY A 87 8.73 -4.81 8.21
C GLY A 87 9.00 -5.05 9.70
N LEU A 88 8.07 -4.66 10.57
CA LEU A 88 8.17 -4.82 12.03
C LEU A 88 8.23 -6.28 12.48
N SER A 89 7.66 -7.19 11.69
CA SER A 89 7.66 -8.63 11.97
C SER A 89 8.84 -9.37 11.34
N THR A 90 9.76 -8.65 10.70
CA THR A 90 11.00 -9.26 10.18
C THR A 90 11.82 -9.81 11.36
N PRO A 91 12.25 -11.09 11.30
CA PRO A 91 13.01 -11.69 12.39
C PRO A 91 14.26 -10.89 12.76
N ASP A 92 14.68 -10.98 14.02
CA ASP A 92 15.91 -10.39 14.57
C ASP A 92 15.94 -8.85 14.66
N PHE A 93 14.81 -8.17 14.41
CA PHE A 93 14.65 -6.73 14.62
C PHE A 93 13.88 -6.40 15.90
N LEU A 94 12.56 -6.58 15.88
CA LEU A 94 11.67 -6.24 16.99
C LEU A 94 10.88 -7.45 17.50
N LEU A 95 10.61 -8.43 16.62
CA LEU A 95 9.81 -9.61 16.92
C LEU A 95 10.62 -10.87 16.62
N HIS A 96 10.33 -11.94 17.35
CA HIS A 96 10.82 -13.28 17.03
C HIS A 96 10.19 -13.78 15.72
N ALA A 97 10.82 -14.78 15.11
CA ALA A 97 10.34 -15.38 13.86
C ALA A 97 8.88 -15.83 13.99
N ASN A 98 8.03 -15.33 13.09
CA ASN A 98 6.60 -15.62 13.06
C ASN A 98 6.08 -15.61 11.61
N HIS A 99 4.81 -15.93 11.41
CA HIS A 99 4.19 -16.03 10.09
C HIS A 99 3.69 -14.69 9.52
N LEU A 100 3.75 -13.60 10.30
CA LEU A 100 3.17 -12.31 9.91
C LEU A 100 3.81 -11.72 8.65
N PRO A 101 5.14 -11.73 8.42
CA PRO A 101 5.73 -11.20 7.20
C PRO A 101 5.18 -11.86 5.94
N GLY A 102 4.97 -13.18 5.98
CA GLY A 102 4.48 -13.96 4.83
C GLY A 102 3.03 -13.66 4.46
N ILE A 103 2.22 -13.16 5.40
CA ILE A 103 0.79 -12.87 5.20
C ILE A 103 0.56 -11.37 4.96
N SER A 104 1.23 -10.51 5.74
CA SER A 104 1.04 -9.06 5.72
C SER A 104 1.43 -8.41 4.38
N ALA A 105 2.50 -8.87 3.72
CA ALA A 105 2.90 -8.33 2.43
C ALA A 105 1.86 -8.61 1.32
N PRO A 106 1.42 -9.85 1.05
CA PRO A 106 0.34 -10.11 0.09
C PRO A 106 -0.97 -9.41 0.45
N LEU A 107 -1.32 -9.40 1.75
CA LEU A 107 -2.55 -8.77 2.22
C LEU A 107 -2.53 -7.24 2.00
N SER A 108 -1.38 -6.59 2.17
CA SER A 108 -1.21 -5.16 1.88
C SER A 108 -1.60 -4.82 0.44
N VAL A 109 -1.14 -5.62 -0.52
CA VAL A 109 -1.42 -5.44 -1.96
C VAL A 109 -2.89 -5.73 -2.25
N LEU A 110 -3.47 -6.78 -1.67
CA LEU A 110 -4.88 -7.11 -1.86
C LEU A 110 -5.79 -5.98 -1.37
N MET A 111 -5.52 -5.44 -0.17
CA MET A 111 -6.31 -4.37 0.40
C MET A 111 -6.12 -3.06 -0.38
N ALA A 112 -4.89 -2.74 -0.79
CA ALA A 112 -4.61 -1.58 -1.61
C ALA A 112 -5.34 -1.65 -2.95
N THR A 113 -5.28 -2.80 -3.64
CA THR A 113 -5.92 -2.99 -4.95
C THR A 113 -7.44 -2.97 -4.85
N PHE A 114 -8.03 -3.48 -3.76
CA PHE A 114 -9.47 -3.35 -3.50
C PHE A 114 -9.94 -1.88 -3.47
N TRP A 115 -9.25 -1.02 -2.72
CA TRP A 115 -9.59 0.40 -2.66
C TRP A 115 -9.30 1.13 -3.96
N LEU A 116 -8.21 0.78 -4.65
CA LEU A 116 -7.87 1.35 -5.95
C LEU A 116 -8.91 0.98 -7.01
N TRP A 117 -9.41 -0.26 -6.98
CA TRP A 117 -10.50 -0.71 -7.83
C TRP A 117 -11.77 0.11 -7.57
N LEU A 118 -12.17 0.31 -6.31
CA LEU A 118 -13.29 1.19 -5.97
C LEU A 118 -13.08 2.63 -6.47
N SER A 119 -11.85 3.16 -6.40
CA SER A 119 -11.51 4.48 -6.94
C SER A 119 -11.70 4.59 -8.45
N SER A 120 -11.60 3.47 -9.18
CA SER A 120 -11.77 3.44 -10.64
C SER A 120 -13.23 3.43 -11.07
N LEU A 121 -14.15 3.01 -10.19
CA LEU A 121 -15.56 2.89 -10.51
C LEU A 121 -16.24 4.26 -10.70
N PRO A 122 -17.23 4.36 -11.60
CA PRO A 122 -18.09 5.53 -11.74
C PRO A 122 -18.85 5.89 -10.44
N SER A 123 -19.04 7.18 -10.17
CA SER A 123 -19.58 7.66 -8.89
C SER A 123 -21.09 7.43 -8.71
N ASP A 124 -21.79 7.07 -9.77
CA ASP A 124 -23.22 6.75 -9.83
C ASP A 124 -23.55 5.33 -9.35
N TYR A 125 -22.54 4.47 -9.16
CA TYR A 125 -22.74 3.15 -8.55
C TYR A 125 -23.27 3.26 -7.11
N ARG A 126 -24.31 2.48 -6.80
CA ARG A 126 -25.01 2.50 -5.48
C ARG A 126 -24.06 2.32 -4.30
N LEU A 127 -23.05 1.46 -4.44
CA LEU A 127 -22.04 1.20 -3.41
C LEU A 127 -21.21 2.46 -3.12
N ILE A 128 -20.73 3.17 -4.15
CA ILE A 128 -19.97 4.40 -3.98
C ILE A 128 -20.84 5.49 -3.36
N GLY A 129 -22.09 5.61 -3.80
CA GLY A 129 -23.04 6.54 -3.20
C GLY A 129 -23.34 6.25 -1.72
N TYR A 130 -23.30 4.99 -1.29
CA TYR A 130 -23.41 4.62 0.12
C TYR A 130 -22.15 4.98 0.92
N LEU A 131 -20.98 4.61 0.40
CA LEU A 131 -19.68 4.90 1.03
C LEU A 131 -19.42 6.41 1.13
N SER A 132 -19.79 7.18 0.11
CA SER A 132 -19.65 8.63 0.10
C SER A 132 -20.43 9.31 1.23
N ARG A 133 -21.60 8.79 1.62
CA ARG A 133 -22.35 9.30 2.80
C ARG A 133 -21.61 9.11 4.12
N HIS A 134 -20.74 8.11 4.19
CA HIS A 134 -19.96 7.76 5.38
C HIS A 134 -18.49 8.19 5.26
N GLU A 135 -18.12 8.92 4.21
CA GLU A 135 -16.74 9.32 3.90
C GLU A 135 -16.02 9.98 5.07
N LYS A 136 -16.74 10.77 5.87
CA LYS A 136 -16.16 11.45 7.04
C LYS A 136 -15.56 10.49 8.06
N TYR A 137 -16.08 9.27 8.15
CA TYR A 137 -15.61 8.23 9.06
C TYR A 137 -14.70 7.21 8.39
N LEU A 138 -14.83 6.97 7.08
CA LEU A 138 -14.07 5.94 6.38
C LEU A 138 -12.57 6.06 6.61
N LEU A 139 -12.00 7.24 6.36
CA LEU A 139 -10.56 7.46 6.47
C LEU A 139 -10.03 7.26 7.91
N PRO A 140 -10.54 7.96 8.95
CA PRO A 140 -10.02 7.78 10.30
C PRO A 140 -10.33 6.41 10.91
N VAL A 141 -11.52 5.86 10.68
CA VAL A 141 -11.88 4.55 11.23
C VAL A 141 -11.00 3.47 10.62
N TRP A 142 -10.78 3.52 9.30
CA TRP A 142 -9.94 2.54 8.63
C TRP A 142 -8.49 2.58 9.08
N ALA A 143 -7.87 3.77 9.11
CA ALA A 143 -6.50 3.94 9.59
C ALA A 143 -6.36 3.48 11.05
N LEU A 144 -7.30 3.85 11.92
CA LEU A 144 -7.29 3.39 13.32
C LEU A 144 -7.48 1.88 13.44
N THR A 145 -8.32 1.28 12.59
CA THR A 145 -8.57 -0.16 12.62
C THR A 145 -7.31 -0.92 12.23
N LEU A 146 -6.65 -0.53 11.14
CA LEU A 146 -5.42 -1.16 10.69
C LEU A 146 -4.25 -0.91 11.64
N GLY A 147 -4.11 0.31 12.15
CA GLY A 147 -3.14 0.62 13.20
C GLY A 147 -3.35 -0.21 14.46
N ALA A 148 -4.59 -0.39 14.91
CA ALA A 148 -4.94 -1.23 16.06
C ALA A 148 -4.67 -2.72 15.78
N VAL A 149 -5.02 -3.22 14.59
CA VAL A 149 -4.69 -4.59 14.17
C VAL A 149 -3.19 -4.80 14.18
N GLY A 150 -2.41 -3.88 13.60
CA GLY A 150 -0.95 -3.96 13.59
C GLY A 150 -0.34 -3.94 14.99
N ALA A 151 -0.80 -3.05 15.86
CA ALA A 151 -0.37 -2.98 17.24
C ALA A 151 -0.71 -4.27 18.01
N PHE A 152 -1.93 -4.77 17.85
CA PHE A 152 -2.37 -6.02 18.50
C PHE A 152 -1.54 -7.21 18.02
N SER A 153 -1.33 -7.35 16.70
CA SER A 153 -0.52 -8.43 16.13
C SER A 153 0.94 -8.37 16.58
N ALA A 154 1.50 -7.17 16.76
CA ALA A 154 2.85 -7.01 17.29
C ALA A 154 2.93 -7.45 18.76
N VAL A 155 1.99 -7.04 19.60
CA VAL A 155 1.94 -7.43 21.03
C VAL A 155 1.72 -8.93 21.19
N SER A 156 0.79 -9.52 20.44
CA SER A 156 0.50 -10.97 20.51
C SER A 156 1.67 -11.84 20.03
N SER A 157 2.65 -11.26 19.32
CA SER A 157 3.84 -11.99 18.87
C SER A 157 4.99 -11.94 19.88
N ILE A 158 4.84 -11.17 20.97
CA ILE A 158 5.85 -11.01 22.03
C ILE A 158 5.50 -11.90 23.25
N ILE A 159 4.22 -12.16 23.49
CA ILE A 159 3.69 -13.01 24.57
C ILE A 159 3.72 -14.48 24.13
#